data_AF-A0A653D4S5-F1
#
_entry.id   AF-A0A653D4S5-F1
#
_cell.length_a   1.000
_cell.length_b   1.000
_cell.length_c   1.000
_cell.angle_alpha   90.00
_cell.angle_beta   90.00
_cell.angle_gamma   90.00
#
_symmetry.space_group_name_H-M   'P 1'
#
loop_
_entity.id
_entity.type
_entity.pdbx_description
1 polymer ?
#
loop_
_entity_poly.entity_id
_entity_poly.type
_entity_poly.pdbx_seq_one_letter_code
_entity_poly.pdbx_strand_id
1 'polypeptide(L)'
;MDAVRILLYIFVSLICANQGISEESQEESTRILNGVESSPHSFPYQVYLNVTGQSGEVEWYCGGTLIHPNWVLTAAHCILE
;
A
#
# COMPACT_ATOMS: atom_id res chain seq x y z
N MET A 1 35.06 -12.86 6.97
CA MET A 1 35.22 -11.40 6.76
C MET A 1 35.89 -11.25 5.42
N ASP A 2 35.11 -11.55 4.38
CA ASP A 2 35.67 -12.13 3.17
C ASP A 2 35.80 -11.04 2.14
N ALA A 3 36.96 -10.96 1.49
CA ALA A 3 37.27 -9.96 0.46
C ALA A 3 36.16 -9.86 -0.60
N VAL A 4 35.43 -10.96 -0.82
CA VAL A 4 34.24 -11.04 -1.68
C VAL A 4 33.13 -10.06 -1.27
N ARG A 5 32.84 -9.92 0.04
CA ARG A 5 31.83 -8.98 0.55
C ARG A 5 32.28 -7.53 0.34
N ILE A 6 33.55 -7.24 0.59
CA ILE A 6 34.13 -5.90 0.39
C ILE A 6 34.09 -5.53 -1.11
N LEU A 7 34.43 -6.46 -1.99
CA LEU A 7 34.35 -6.27 -3.44
C LEU A 7 32.91 -6.00 -3.88
N LEU A 8 31.94 -6.75 -3.34
CA LEU A 8 30.51 -6.56 -3.62
C LEU A 8 30.02 -5.17 -3.22
N TYR A 9 30.37 -4.69 -2.02
CA TYR A 9 30.00 -3.35 -1.57
C TYR A 9 30.59 -2.23 -2.44
N ILE A 10 31.86 -2.38 -2.84
CA ILE A 10 32.53 -1.42 -3.73
C ILE A 10 31.85 -1.41 -5.11
N PHE A 11 31.53 -2.58 -5.65
CA PHE A 11 30.88 -2.70 -6.96
C PHE A 11 29.47 -2.09 -6.95
N VAL A 12 28.67 -2.38 -5.92
CA VAL A 12 27.33 -1.79 -5.75
C VAL A 12 27.42 -0.27 -5.61
N SER A 13 28.37 0.25 -4.82
CA SER A 13 28.55 1.70 -4.65
C SER A 13 29.01 2.40 -5.94
N LEU A 14 29.89 1.78 -6.73
CA LEU A 14 30.32 2.28 -8.04
C LEU A 14 29.18 2.26 -9.07
N ILE A 15 28.33 1.23 -9.05
CA ILE A 15 27.12 1.19 -9.88
C ILE A 15 26.16 2.32 -9.48
N CYS A 16 25.92 2.51 -8.17
CA CYS A 16 25.08 3.60 -7.66
C CYS A 16 25.65 5.00 -7.92
N ALA A 17 26.97 5.17 -8.03
CA ALA A 17 27.58 6.45 -8.35
C ALA A 17 27.47 6.80 -9.84
N ASN A 18 27.28 5.81 -10.72
CA ASN A 18 27.26 5.99 -12.17
C ASN A 18 25.87 5.84 -12.80
N GLN A 19 24.94 5.23 -12.08
CA GLN A 19 23.52 5.36 -12.35
C GLN A 19 23.00 6.49 -11.47
N GLY A 20 22.68 7.63 -12.09
CA GLY A 20 21.71 8.50 -11.45
C GLY A 20 20.50 7.63 -11.16
N ILE A 21 20.19 7.43 -9.87
CA ILE A 21 18.92 6.84 -9.47
C ILE A 21 17.89 7.86 -9.97
N SER A 22 17.40 7.68 -11.20
CA SER A 22 16.05 8.08 -11.48
C SER A 22 15.25 7.25 -10.48
N GLU A 23 14.69 7.90 -9.46
CA GLU A 23 13.50 7.38 -8.82
C GLU A 23 12.58 7.02 -9.98
N GLU A 24 12.54 5.74 -10.32
CA GLU A 24 11.48 5.21 -11.13
C GLU A 24 10.28 5.44 -10.22
N SER A 25 9.60 6.57 -10.43
CA SER A 25 8.25 6.75 -9.93
C SER A 25 7.50 5.60 -10.56
N GLN A 26 7.40 4.47 -9.85
CA GLN A 26 6.41 3.48 -10.14
C GLN A 26 5.14 4.29 -10.20
N GLU A 27 4.64 4.48 -11.42
CA GLU A 27 3.34 5.06 -11.64
C GLU A 27 2.40 3.99 -11.10
N GLU A 28 2.23 3.98 -9.77
CA GLU A 28 1.23 3.16 -9.11
C GLU A 28 -0.07 3.56 -9.76
N SER A 29 -0.55 2.69 -10.65
CA SER A 29 -1.82 2.90 -11.30
C SER A 29 -2.83 3.15 -10.19
N THR A 30 -3.36 4.37 -10.12
CA THR A 30 -4.34 4.71 -9.11
C THR A 30 -5.50 3.74 -9.27
N ARG A 31 -5.91 3.07 -8.18
CA ARG A 31 -7.02 2.09 -8.24
C ARG A 31 -8.31 2.74 -8.75
N ILE A 32 -8.47 4.04 -8.51
CA ILE A 32 -9.61 4.84 -8.95
C ILE A 32 -9.27 5.49 -10.29
N LEU A 33 -9.90 5.03 -11.37
CA LEU A 33 -9.68 5.55 -12.72
C LEU A 33 -9.96 7.06 -12.79
N ASN A 34 -9.00 7.83 -13.31
CA ASN A 34 -9.03 9.30 -13.35
C ASN A 34 -9.23 9.95 -11.97
N GLY A 35 -8.96 9.21 -10.90
CA GLY A 35 -8.98 9.73 -9.55
C GLY A 35 -7.85 10.72 -9.30
N VAL A 36 -8.07 11.61 -8.35
CA VAL A 36 -7.03 12.45 -7.77
C VAL A 36 -6.93 12.16 -6.30
N GLU A 37 -5.76 12.37 -5.72
CA GLU A 37 -5.57 12.18 -4.30
C GLU A 37 -6.45 13.14 -3.50
N SER A 38 -7.09 12.59 -2.46
CA SER A 38 -7.97 13.34 -1.58
C SER A 38 -7.14 14.13 -0.54
N SER A 39 -7.59 15.34 -0.20
CA SER A 39 -7.00 16.07 0.91
C SER A 39 -7.17 15.28 2.23
N PRO A 40 -6.13 15.19 3.08
CA PRO A 40 -6.20 14.46 4.33
C PRO A 40 -7.44 14.83 5.16
N HIS A 41 -8.14 13.81 5.65
CA HIS A 41 -9.34 13.95 6.48
C HIS A 41 -10.55 14.66 5.83
N SER A 42 -10.53 14.93 4.53
CA SER A 42 -11.69 15.56 3.83
C SER A 42 -12.92 14.64 3.75
N PHE A 43 -12.72 13.33 3.86
CA PHE A 43 -13.78 12.32 3.96
C PHE A 43 -13.67 11.57 5.30
N PRO A 44 -14.04 12.21 6.43
CA PRO A 44 -13.80 11.65 7.77
C PRO A 44 -14.64 10.40 8.06
N TYR A 45 -15.66 10.13 7.25
CA TYR A 45 -16.50 8.93 7.33
C TYR A 45 -15.93 7.75 6.55
N GLN A 46 -14.88 7.93 5.73
CA GLN A 46 -14.27 6.84 4.95
C GLN A 46 -13.56 5.86 5.88
N VAL A 47 -13.85 4.57 5.71
CA VAL A 47 -13.23 3.48 6.48
C VAL A 47 -12.53 2.50 5.53
N TYR A 48 -11.38 1.98 5.98
CA TYR A 48 -10.68 0.87 5.37
C TYR A 48 -10.91 -0.40 6.20
N LEU A 49 -11.37 -1.46 5.55
CA LEU A 49 -11.69 -2.74 6.18
C LEU A 49 -10.66 -3.80 5.78
N ASN A 50 -9.96 -4.35 6.76
CA ASN A 50 -9.13 -5.55 6.62
C ASN A 50 -9.99 -6.78 6.94
N VAL A 51 -10.27 -7.60 5.93
CA VAL A 51 -11.11 -8.78 6.10
C VAL A 51 -10.19 -9.99 6.23
N THR A 52 -10.25 -10.63 7.40
CA THR A 52 -9.41 -11.77 7.75
C THR A 52 -10.22 -13.05 7.71
N GLY A 53 -9.70 -14.08 7.05
CA GLY A 53 -10.31 -15.40 7.05
C GLY A 53 -9.80 -16.28 8.19
N GLN A 54 -9.95 -17.59 8.01
CA GLN A 54 -9.67 -18.58 9.07
C GLN A 54 -8.18 -18.69 9.42
N SER A 55 -7.28 -18.32 8.50
CA SER A 55 -5.83 -18.28 8.75
C SER A 55 -5.43 -17.15 9.71
N GLY A 56 -6.31 -16.17 9.95
CA GLY A 56 -6.00 -14.94 10.67
C GLY A 56 -5.20 -13.94 9.83
N GLU A 57 -4.88 -14.28 8.57
CA GLU A 57 -4.27 -13.36 7.61
C GLU A 57 -5.35 -12.56 6.88
N VAL A 58 -4.98 -11.38 6.36
CA VAL A 58 -5.90 -10.55 5.58
C VAL A 58 -6.07 -11.17 4.20
N GLU A 59 -7.29 -11.54 3.86
CA GLU A 59 -7.62 -12.17 2.58
C GLU A 59 -7.99 -11.10 1.53
N TRP A 60 -8.76 -10.09 1.92
CA TRP A 60 -9.09 -8.96 1.05
C TRP A 60 -9.37 -7.67 1.83
N TYR A 61 -9.54 -6.59 1.05
CA TYR A 61 -9.76 -5.24 1.55
C TYR A 61 -11.01 -4.63 0.92
N CYS A 62 -11.79 -3.94 1.75
CA CYS A 62 -12.97 -3.22 1.32
C CYS A 62 -13.01 -1.79 1.89
N GLY A 63 -13.88 -0.97 1.31
CA GLY A 63 -14.26 0.33 1.87
C GLY A 63 -15.48 0.23 2.81
N GLY A 64 -15.72 1.30 3.56
CA GLY A 64 -16.94 1.47 4.34
C GLY A 64 -17.21 2.93 4.70
N THR A 65 -18.38 3.20 5.28
CA THR A 65 -18.81 4.53 5.72
C THR A 65 -19.23 4.51 7.18
N LEU A 66 -18.62 5.35 8.03
CA LEU A 66 -19.03 5.55 9.41
C LEU A 66 -20.38 6.31 9.45
N ILE A 67 -21.46 5.62 9.78
CA ILE A 67 -22.83 6.18 9.82
C ILE A 67 -23.29 6.53 11.24
N HIS A 68 -22.59 6.03 12.26
CA HIS A 68 -22.82 6.28 13.68
C HIS A 68 -21.50 6.02 14.43
N PRO A 69 -21.26 6.59 15.62
CA PRO A 69 -20.02 6.39 16.38
C PRO A 69 -19.45 4.96 16.47
N ASN A 70 -20.30 3.93 16.38
CA ASN A 70 -19.91 2.52 16.48
C ASN A 70 -20.47 1.67 15.32
N TRP A 71 -20.98 2.28 14.24
CA TRP A 71 -21.56 1.55 13.11
C TRP A 71 -20.96 1.99 11.78
N VAL A 72 -20.42 1.03 11.04
CA VAL A 72 -19.89 1.19 9.69
C VAL A 72 -20.80 0.45 8.71
N LEU A 73 -21.23 1.15 7.66
CA LEU A 73 -21.93 0.58 6.51
C LEU A 73 -20.92 0.11 5.45
N THR A 74 -21.10 -1.10 4.92
CA THR A 74 -20.27 -1.67 3.84
C THR A 74 -21.09 -2.62 2.97
N ALA A 75 -20.51 -3.14 1.89
CA ALA A 75 -21.16 -4.14 1.04
C ALA A 75 -21.18 -5.52 1.72
N ALA A 76 -22.27 -6.28 1.55
CA ALA A 76 -22.41 -7.58 2.20
C ALA A 76 -21.32 -8.60 1.77
N HIS A 77 -20.92 -8.58 0.49
CA HIS A 77 -19.87 -9.48 -0.02
C HIS A 77 -18.50 -9.20 0.60
N CYS A 78 -18.28 -8.01 1.17
CA CYS A 78 -17.03 -7.75 1.86
C CYS A 78 -16.84 -8.61 3.12
N ILE A 79 -17.91 -9.20 3.67
CA ILE A 79 -17.86 -9.95 4.94
C ILE A 79 -18.28 -11.43 4.78
N LEU A 80 -19.15 -11.73 3.81
CA LEU A 80 -19.79 -13.04 3.67
C LEU A 80 -19.34 -13.78 2.40
N GLU A 81 -18.21 -13.40 1.81
CA GLU A 81 -17.59 -14.13 0.70
C GLU A 81 -16.75 -15.32 1.19
#